data_AF-A0A7V4U196-F1
#
_entry.id   AF-A0A7V4U196-F1
#
_cell.length_a   1.000
_cell.length_b   1.000
_cell.length_c   1.000
_cell.angle_alpha   90.00
_cell.angle_beta   90.00
_cell.angle_gamma   90.00
#
_symmetry.space_group_name_H-M   'P 1'
#
loop_
_entity.id
_entity.type
_entity.pdbx_description
1 polymer ?
#
loop_
_entity_poly.entity_id
_entity_poly.type
_entity_poly.pdbx_seq_one_letter_code
_entity_poly.pdbx_strand_id
1 'polypeptide(L)'
;MMKVTDNMKLRYLLISAISGLAVSLIIHFLTMFNVYKAPGWLLLSITGWMFLVWMATSGYIKQIGQMDDVRNPWKEAMRHCPDWLEYLTYFFIVYAIINFALSLSFEPTEGFFNLDVPRHKIRGLSGFWLAFFSTGIAIAVGRNRIKN
;
A
#
# COMPACT_ATOMS: atom_id res chain seq x y z
N MET A 1 -6.14 -25.61 -10.45
CA MET A 1 -6.67 -24.77 -11.55
C MET A 1 -7.50 -23.63 -10.94
N MET A 2 -7.03 -22.38 -11.01
CA MET A 2 -7.74 -21.22 -10.43
C MET A 2 -8.98 -20.89 -11.28
N LYS A 3 -10.09 -20.49 -10.65
CA LYS A 3 -11.30 -20.11 -11.41
C LYS A 3 -11.04 -18.84 -12.22
N VAL A 4 -11.68 -18.68 -13.37
CA VAL A 4 -11.56 -17.48 -14.24
C VAL A 4 -11.81 -16.19 -13.45
N THR A 5 -12.74 -16.24 -12.50
CA THR A 5 -13.06 -15.15 -11.56
C THR A 5 -11.88 -14.68 -10.72
N ASP A 6 -10.99 -15.59 -10.34
CA ASP A 6 -9.85 -15.28 -9.47
C ASP A 6 -8.73 -14.58 -10.25
N ASN A 7 -8.55 -14.97 -11.53
CA ASN A 7 -7.63 -14.27 -12.44
C ASN A 7 -8.07 -12.83 -12.70
N MET A 8 -9.38 -12.57 -12.86
CA MET A 8 -9.88 -11.21 -13.03
C MET A 8 -9.65 -10.35 -11.78
N LYS A 9 -9.96 -10.88 -10.59
CA LYS A 9 -9.73 -10.19 -9.31
C LYS A 9 -8.26 -9.80 -9.14
N LEU A 10 -7.33 -10.71 -9.48
CA LEU A 10 -5.90 -10.48 -9.37
C LEU A 10 -5.41 -9.37 -10.32
N ARG A 11 -5.93 -9.32 -11.55
CA ARG A 11 -5.62 -8.24 -12.51
C ARG A 11 -6.16 -6.89 -12.03
N TYR A 12 -7.39 -6.85 -11.51
CA TYR A 12 -7.94 -5.62 -10.94
C TYR A 12 -7.14 -5.15 -9.74
N LEU A 13 -6.74 -6.06 -8.84
CA LEU A 13 -5.86 -5.74 -7.72
C LEU A 13 -4.54 -5.13 -8.22
N LEU A 14 -3.89 -5.75 -9.20
CA LEU A 14 -2.62 -5.28 -9.75
C LEU A 14 -2.74 -3.87 -10.34
N ILE A 15 -3.71 -3.65 -11.24
CA ILE A 15 -3.92 -2.34 -11.88
C ILE A 15 -4.26 -1.28 -10.84
N SER A 16 -5.14 -1.62 -9.89
CA SER A 16 -5.54 -0.75 -8.79
C SER A 16 -4.34 -0.35 -7.92
N ALA A 17 -3.49 -1.32 -7.58
CA ALA A 17 -2.32 -1.09 -6.75
C ALA A 17 -1.23 -0.28 -7.48
N ILE A 18 -0.99 -0.53 -8.77
CA ILE A 18 -0.04 0.26 -9.59
C ILE A 18 -0.50 1.72 -9.68
N SER A 19 -1.77 1.94 -10.02
CA SER A 19 -2.33 3.30 -10.13
C SER A 19 -2.30 4.02 -8.79
N GLY A 20 -2.67 3.33 -7.69
CA GLY A 20 -2.58 3.87 -6.34
C GLY A 20 -1.16 4.23 -5.94
N LEU A 21 -0.17 3.39 -6.26
CA LEU A 21 1.24 3.66 -6.01
C LEU A 21 1.72 4.90 -6.78
N ALA A 22 1.36 5.01 -8.07
CA ALA A 22 1.74 6.16 -8.90
C ALA A 22 1.18 7.48 -8.35
N VAL A 23 -0.13 7.51 -8.03
CA VAL A 23 -0.76 8.70 -7.42
C VAL A 23 -0.13 9.02 -6.07
N SER A 24 0.12 8.00 -5.25
CA SER A 24 0.77 8.17 -3.95
C SER A 24 2.19 8.74 -4.08
N LEU A 25 2.99 8.27 -5.03
CA LEU A 25 4.32 8.80 -5.31
C LEU A 25 4.26 10.27 -5.69
N ILE A 26 3.37 10.64 -6.62
CA ILE A 26 3.19 12.03 -7.05
C ILE A 26 2.84 12.92 -5.85
N ILE A 27 1.84 12.55 -5.05
CA ILE A 27 1.46 13.33 -3.86
C ILE A 27 2.62 13.42 -2.87
N HIS A 28 3.33 12.31 -2.64
CA HIS A 28 4.43 12.26 -1.68
C HIS A 28 5.59 13.17 -2.10
N PHE A 29 6.03 13.09 -3.36
CA PHE A 29 7.10 13.93 -3.90
C PHE A 29 6.73 15.42 -3.88
N LEU A 30 5.53 15.78 -4.36
CA LEU A 30 5.11 17.18 -4.38
C LEU A 30 4.96 17.76 -2.96
N THR A 31 4.53 16.94 -2.01
CA THR A 31 4.43 17.34 -0.59
C THR A 31 5.81 17.48 0.05
N MET A 32 6.74 16.56 -0.25
CA MET A 32 8.11 16.57 0.27
C MET A 32 8.86 17.85 -0.12
N PHE A 33 8.68 18.33 -1.36
CA PHE A 33 9.28 19.57 -1.84
C PHE A 33 8.43 20.82 -1.59
N ASN A 34 7.37 20.71 -0.78
CA ASN A 34 6.51 21.82 -0.41
C ASN A 34 5.80 22.50 -1.61
N VAL A 35 5.70 21.81 -2.76
CA VAL A 35 5.15 22.30 -4.04
C VAL A 35 3.62 22.25 -4.04
N TYR A 36 3.04 21.24 -3.39
CA TYR A 36 1.61 21.00 -3.42
C TYR A 36 1.08 20.60 -2.04
N LYS A 37 -0.13 21.06 -1.72
CA LYS A 37 -0.91 20.58 -0.58
C LYS A 37 -2.18 19.95 -1.13
N ALA A 38 -2.25 18.62 -1.10
CA ALA A 38 -3.42 17.90 -1.57
C ALA A 38 -4.66 18.29 -0.75
N PRO A 39 -5.82 18.54 -1.40
CA PRO A 39 -7.05 18.87 -0.68
C PRO A 39 -7.55 17.64 0.09
N GLY A 40 -8.23 17.88 1.22
CA GLY A 40 -8.62 16.80 2.14
C GLY A 40 -9.50 15.71 1.51
N TRP A 41 -10.38 16.05 0.56
CA TRP A 41 -11.17 15.06 -0.17
C TRP A 41 -10.28 14.07 -0.94
N LEU A 42 -9.19 14.54 -1.54
CA LEU A 42 -8.25 13.69 -2.27
C LEU A 42 -7.51 12.75 -1.31
N LEU A 43 -7.09 13.28 -0.14
CA LEU A 43 -6.47 12.49 0.93
C LEU A 43 -7.41 11.39 1.43
N LEU A 44 -8.71 11.71 1.59
CA LEU A 44 -9.72 10.74 1.99
C LEU A 44 -9.94 9.69 0.91
N SER A 45 -10.07 10.10 -0.35
CA SER A 45 -10.28 9.19 -1.48
C SER A 45 -9.14 8.19 -1.64
N ILE A 46 -7.88 8.64 -1.60
CA ILE A 46 -6.73 7.73 -1.72
C ILE A 46 -6.58 6.84 -0.49
N THR A 47 -6.94 7.31 0.70
CA THR A 47 -6.96 6.50 1.92
C THR A 47 -8.02 5.39 1.82
N GLY A 48 -9.24 5.73 1.38
CA GLY A 48 -10.28 4.73 1.12
C GLY A 48 -9.87 3.71 0.06
N TRP A 49 -9.24 4.17 -1.02
CA TRP A 49 -8.69 3.30 -2.06
C TRP A 49 -7.59 2.37 -1.54
N MET A 50 -6.66 2.88 -0.73
CA MET A 50 -5.64 2.08 -0.05
C MET A 50 -6.29 0.99 0.81
N PHE A 51 -7.34 1.30 1.58
CA PHE A 51 -8.06 0.30 2.36
C PHE A 51 -8.68 -0.80 1.48
N LEU A 52 -9.27 -0.46 0.32
CA LEU A 52 -9.81 -1.46 -0.61
C LEU A 52 -8.71 -2.40 -1.14
N VAL A 53 -7.56 -1.86 -1.53
CA VAL A 53 -6.40 -2.66 -1.98
C VAL A 53 -5.89 -3.53 -0.83
N TRP A 54 -5.79 -2.99 0.38
CA TRP A 54 -5.34 -3.75 1.55
C TRP A 54 -6.29 -4.89 1.91
N MET A 55 -7.61 -4.68 1.88
CA MET A 55 -8.60 -5.73 2.16
C MET A 55 -8.49 -6.88 1.14
N ALA A 56 -8.30 -6.56 -0.15
CA ALA A 56 -8.06 -7.59 -1.17
C ALA A 56 -6.74 -8.33 -0.92
N THR A 57 -5.66 -7.59 -0.65
CA THR A 57 -4.30 -8.13 -0.44
C THR A 57 -4.23 -9.03 0.79
N SER A 58 -4.76 -8.56 1.92
CA SER A 58 -4.83 -9.32 3.17
C SER A 58 -5.70 -10.58 3.04
N GLY A 59 -6.75 -10.54 2.20
CA GLY A 59 -7.52 -11.74 1.85
C GLY A 59 -6.66 -12.83 1.20
N TYR A 60 -5.75 -12.48 0.29
CA TYR A 60 -4.81 -13.43 -0.30
C TYR A 60 -3.77 -13.95 0.70
N ILE A 61 -3.23 -13.09 1.56
CA ILE A 61 -2.30 -13.50 2.62
C ILE A 61 -2.99 -14.46 3.60
N LYS A 62 -4.24 -14.17 3.97
CA LYS A 62 -5.05 -15.04 4.84
C LYS A 62 -5.26 -16.42 4.21
N GLN A 63 -5.57 -16.50 2.91
CA GLN A 63 -5.73 -17.78 2.21
C GLN A 63 -4.44 -18.61 2.24
N ILE A 64 -3.28 -17.96 2.13
CA ILE A 64 -1.97 -18.63 2.22
C ILE A 64 -1.73 -19.13 3.64
N GLY A 65 -2.09 -18.35 4.66
CA GLY A 65 -1.95 -18.76 6.05
C GLY A 65 -2.93 -19.83 6.54
N GLN A 66 -3.91 -20.22 5.72
CA GLN A 66 -4.81 -21.34 5.98
C GLN A 66 -4.29 -22.66 5.40
N MET A 67 -3.10 -22.68 4.78
CA MET A 67 -2.44 -23.88 4.30
C MET A 67 -1.65 -24.53 5.45
N ASP A 68 -1.73 -25.86 5.57
CA ASP A 68 -1.21 -26.62 6.72
C ASP A 68 0.30 -26.42 6.96
N ASP A 69 1.06 -26.13 5.90
CA ASP A 69 2.52 -26.09 5.89
C ASP A 69 3.09 -24.68 6.13
N VAL A 70 2.23 -23.66 6.22
CA VAL A 70 2.66 -22.25 6.17
C VAL A 70 2.83 -21.65 7.55
N ARG A 71 4.08 -21.59 8.02
CA ARG A 71 4.43 -20.96 9.31
C ARG A 71 4.44 -19.43 9.26
N ASN A 72 4.77 -18.84 8.11
CA ASN A 72 4.81 -17.39 7.93
C ASN A 72 4.08 -17.00 6.63
N PRO A 73 2.78 -16.65 6.72
CA PRO A 73 1.95 -16.33 5.55
C PRO A 73 2.46 -15.13 4.76
N TRP A 74 3.07 -14.16 5.45
CA TRP A 74 3.61 -12.96 4.81
C TRP A 74 4.81 -13.29 3.92
N LYS A 75 5.79 -14.01 4.49
CA LYS A 75 6.97 -14.46 3.75
C LYS A 75 6.59 -15.38 2.59
N GLU A 76 5.65 -16.29 2.81
CA GLU A 76 5.18 -17.19 1.76
C GLU A 76 4.45 -16.43 0.64
N ALA A 77 3.65 -15.41 0.98
CA ALA A 77 2.96 -14.59 0.00
C ALA A 77 3.91 -13.77 -0.90
N MET A 78 5.08 -13.38 -0.38
CA MET A 78 6.12 -12.68 -1.13
C MET A 78 7.12 -13.61 -1.83
N ARG A 79 7.16 -14.91 -1.49
CA ARG A 79 8.18 -15.87 -1.98
C ARG A 79 8.34 -15.93 -3.51
N HIS A 80 7.25 -15.70 -4.24
CA HIS A 80 7.24 -15.76 -5.70
C HIS A 80 7.34 -14.38 -6.39
N CYS A 81 7.40 -13.31 -5.59
CA CYS A 81 7.67 -11.96 -6.06
C CYS A 81 9.12 -11.85 -6.55
N PRO A 82 9.43 -11.09 -7.61
CA PRO A 82 10.82 -10.79 -7.93
C PRO A 82 11.51 -10.05 -6.78
N ASP A 83 12.75 -10.43 -6.47
CA ASP A 83 13.54 -9.91 -5.35
C ASP A 83 13.57 -8.37 -5.28
N TRP A 84 13.73 -7.71 -6.44
CA TRP A 84 13.75 -6.24 -6.50
C TRP A 84 12.45 -5.60 -5.98
N LEU A 85 11.29 -6.24 -6.21
CA LEU A 85 9.99 -5.74 -5.82
C LEU A 85 9.71 -6.08 -4.35
N GLU A 86 10.20 -7.22 -3.86
CA GLU A 86 10.21 -7.53 -2.43
C GLU A 86 11.03 -6.49 -1.65
N TYR A 87 12.27 -6.23 -2.06
CA TYR A 87 13.11 -5.22 -1.42
C TYR A 87 12.53 -3.81 -1.52
N LEU A 88 11.93 -3.43 -2.66
CA LEU A 88 11.26 -2.15 -2.81
C LEU A 88 10.07 -2.01 -1.84
N THR A 89 9.32 -3.09 -1.63
CA THR A 89 8.20 -3.12 -0.68
C THR A 89 8.70 -2.96 0.76
N TYR A 90 9.75 -3.69 1.16
CA TYR A 90 10.36 -3.50 2.48
C TYR A 90 10.93 -2.10 2.66
N PHE A 91 11.56 -1.53 1.62
CA PHE A 91 12.02 -0.15 1.63
C PHE A 91 10.85 0.81 1.91
N PHE A 92 9.73 0.69 1.20
CA PHE A 92 8.56 1.54 1.44
C PHE A 92 7.94 1.34 2.83
N ILE A 93 7.91 0.13 3.36
CA ILE A 93 7.42 -0.14 4.72
C ILE A 93 8.30 0.55 5.77
N VAL A 94 9.62 0.34 5.70
CA VAL A 94 10.57 0.98 6.63
C VAL A 94 10.51 2.50 6.49
N TYR A 95 10.48 2.99 5.25
CA TYR A 95 10.34 4.41 4.95
C TYR A 95 9.05 5.00 5.55
N ALA A 96 7.91 4.31 5.41
CA ALA A 96 6.63 4.73 5.97
C ALA A 96 6.69 4.82 7.50
N ILE A 97 7.27 3.83 8.18
CA ILE A 97 7.44 3.81 9.63
C ILE A 97 8.27 5.01 10.10
N ILE A 98 9.40 5.29 9.43
CA ILE A 98 10.27 6.43 9.76
C ILE A 98 9.51 7.75 9.55
N ASN A 99 8.82 7.91 8.42
CA ASN A 99 8.07 9.13 8.14
C ASN A 99 6.89 9.34 9.10
N PHE A 100 6.24 8.25 9.52
CA PHE A 100 5.19 8.30 10.52
C PHE A 100 5.73 8.72 11.88
N ALA A 101 6.84 8.13 12.34
CA ALA A 101 7.48 8.51 13.59
C ALA A 101 7.86 9.99 13.60
N LEU A 102 8.42 10.50 12.50
CA LEU A 102 8.71 11.94 12.34
C LEU A 102 7.44 12.80 12.36
N SER A 103 6.30 12.29 11.88
CA SER A 103 5.04 13.04 11.88
C SER A 103 4.37 13.13 13.26
N LEU A 104 4.70 12.22 14.18
CA LEU A 104 4.19 12.23 15.57
C LEU A 104 4.80 13.33 16.43
N SER A 105 5.95 13.89 16.04
CA SER A 105 6.61 14.98 16.76
C SER A 105 5.91 16.34 16.62
N PHE A 106 4.75 16.40 15.95
CA PHE A 106 4.01 17.64 15.68
C PHE A 106 2.63 17.63 16.35
N GLU A 107 2.14 18.83 16.70
CA GLU A 107 0.93 18.99 17.51
C GLU A 107 -0.33 18.30 16.92
N PRO A 108 -1.23 17.79 17.77
CA PRO A 108 -2.52 17.30 17.34
C PRO A 108 -3.31 18.42 16.65
N THR A 109 -3.91 18.10 15.50
CA THR A 109 -4.87 19.00 14.87
C THR A 109 -6.24 18.63 15.40
N GLU A 110 -6.99 19.61 15.91
CA GLU A 110 -8.31 19.38 16.50
C GLU A 110 -9.36 18.98 15.44
N GLY A 111 -10.27 18.06 15.82
CA GLY A 111 -11.46 17.69 15.05
C GLY A 111 -11.34 16.42 14.19
N PHE A 112 -12.31 15.50 14.35
CA PHE A 112 -12.35 14.21 13.63
C PHE A 112 -12.58 14.35 12.11
N PHE A 113 -13.21 15.44 11.67
CA PHE A 113 -13.47 15.79 10.27
C PHE A 113 -12.60 16.95 9.77
N ASN A 114 -11.48 17.25 10.45
CA ASN A 114 -10.59 18.29 10.00
C ASN A 114 -9.84 17.84 8.74
N LEU A 115 -10.36 18.27 7.59
CA LEU A 115 -9.80 18.01 6.28
C LEU A 115 -8.58 18.89 5.97
N ASP A 116 -8.24 19.85 6.84
CA ASP A 116 -7.06 20.70 6.71
C ASP A 116 -5.83 20.04 7.32
N VAL A 117 -5.34 19.00 6.63
CA VAL A 117 -4.19 18.22 7.10
C VAL A 117 -2.88 19.00 6.84
N PRO A 118 -2.05 19.25 7.87
CA PRO A 118 -0.73 19.85 7.69
C PRO A 118 0.17 19.03 6.76
N ARG A 119 1.03 19.71 5.99
CA ARG A 119 1.91 19.07 4.99
C ARG A 119 2.80 17.96 5.58
N HIS A 120 3.31 18.15 6.80
CA HIS A 120 4.14 17.13 7.47
C HIS A 120 3.33 15.85 7.80
N LYS A 121 2.04 15.96 8.15
CA LYS A 121 1.15 14.81 8.34
C LYS A 121 0.81 14.15 7.01
N ILE A 122 0.59 14.93 5.94
CA ILE A 122 0.40 14.39 4.58
C ILE A 122 1.62 13.57 4.15
N ARG A 123 2.84 14.04 4.45
CA ARG A 123 4.08 13.29 4.16
C ARG A 123 4.12 11.95 4.89
N GLY A 124 3.77 11.92 6.18
CA GLY A 124 3.65 10.68 6.96
C GLY A 124 2.60 9.73 6.39
N LEU A 125 1.39 10.23 6.15
CA LEU A 125 0.25 9.46 5.65
C LEU A 125 0.51 8.87 4.26
N SER A 126 1.07 9.67 3.36
CA SER A 126 1.43 9.20 2.01
C SER A 126 2.54 8.16 1.99
N GLY A 127 3.41 8.11 2.99
CA GLY A 127 4.35 7.00 3.18
C GLY A 127 3.64 5.66 3.35
N PHE A 128 2.56 5.60 4.14
CA PHE A 128 1.77 4.37 4.28
C PHE A 128 1.13 3.93 2.98
N TRP A 129 0.56 4.87 2.22
CA TRP A 129 -0.03 4.55 0.93
C TRP A 129 0.99 3.85 0.00
N LEU A 130 2.24 4.35 -0.04
CA LEU A 130 3.32 3.68 -0.80
C LEU A 130 3.53 2.24 -0.34
N ALA A 131 3.60 2.00 0.98
CA ALA A 131 3.80 0.68 1.55
C ALA A 131 2.65 -0.29 1.23
N PHE A 132 1.39 0.14 1.39
CA PHE A 132 0.22 -0.69 1.13
C PHE A 132 0.02 -0.99 -0.35
N PHE A 133 0.16 0.02 -1.22
CA PHE A 133 0.05 -0.20 -2.67
C PHE A 133 1.20 -1.06 -3.19
N SER A 134 2.45 -0.82 -2.78
CA SER A 134 3.59 -1.68 -3.18
C SER A 134 3.42 -3.13 -2.73
N THR A 135 2.93 -3.36 -1.50
CA THR A 135 2.57 -4.70 -1.02
C THR A 135 1.52 -5.35 -1.92
N GLY A 136 0.46 -4.61 -2.29
CA GLY A 136 -0.57 -5.10 -3.20
C GLY A 136 0.00 -5.52 -4.56
N ILE A 137 0.95 -4.75 -5.11
CA ILE A 137 1.66 -5.11 -6.35
C ILE A 137 2.51 -6.38 -6.14
N ALA A 138 3.32 -6.44 -5.08
CA ALA A 138 4.19 -7.58 -4.79
C ALA A 138 3.41 -8.90 -4.70
N ILE A 139 2.31 -8.89 -3.93
CA ILE A 139 1.45 -10.08 -3.80
C ILE A 139 0.77 -10.42 -5.12
N ALA A 140 0.26 -9.44 -5.87
CA ALA A 140 -0.41 -9.69 -7.14
C ALA A 140 0.54 -10.25 -8.20
N VAL A 141 1.76 -9.73 -8.28
CA VAL A 141 2.82 -10.21 -9.18
C VAL A 141 3.29 -11.61 -8.77
N GLY A 142 3.57 -11.82 -7.49
CA GLY A 142 3.99 -13.12 -6.97
C GLY A 142 2.96 -14.21 -7.27
N ARG A 143 1.67 -13.93 -7.04
CA ARG A 143 0.58 -14.85 -7.38
C ARG A 143 0.46 -15.14 -8.88
N ASN A 144 0.66 -14.14 -9.74
CA ASN A 144 0.65 -14.34 -11.19
C ASN A 144 1.81 -15.20 -11.66
N ARG A 145 2.97 -15.16 -10.99
CA ARG A 145 4.14 -15.96 -11.34
C ARG A 145 3.98 -17.44 -11.02
N ILE A 146 3.27 -17.81 -9.96
CA ILE A 146 2.94 -19.21 -9.63
C ILE A 146 2.12 -19.90 -10.75
N LYS A 147 1.42 -19.11 -11.58
CA LYS A 147 0.59 -19.63 -12.67
C LYS A 147 1.40 -20.15 -13.86
N ASN A 148 2.59 -19.59 -14.09
CA ASN A 148 3.44 -19.88 -15.25
C ASN A 148 4.52 -20.88 -14.88
#